data_AF-A0A968J5W2-F1
#
_entry.id   AF-A0A968J5W2-F1
#
_cell.length_a   1.000
_cell.length_b   1.000
_cell.length_c   1.000
_cell.angle_alpha   90.00
_cell.angle_beta   90.00
_cell.angle_gamma   90.00
#
_symmetry.space_group_name_H-M   'P 1'
#
loop_
_entity.id
_entity.type
_entity.pdbx_description
1 polymer ?
#
loop_
_entity_poly.entity_id
_entity_poly.type
_entity_poly.pdbx_seq_one_letter_code
_entity_poly.pdbx_strand_id
1 'polypeptide(L)'
;MMSDTFRCPNCGANVPVKAKACPECGSDEETGWSEAARYLHLLPDRGEAVEPSRRQWALKRITSGIAMTLVVILCFTQGILWGMLSLIVLVLILTVPPLLQKIPQKSRSGSSKLQEGLYQSFVEKARGDRALVDRLITYEQRLNPDGTRSQWLTDALDRWDRDRR
;
A
#
# COMPACT_ATOMS: atom_id res chain seq x y z
N MET A 1 -67.10 56.85 -2.10
CA MET A 1 -65.70 57.04 -1.69
C MET A 1 -64.85 56.90 -2.94
N MET A 2 -64.38 58.00 -3.53
CA MET A 2 -63.42 57.90 -4.62
C MET A 2 -62.11 57.37 -4.03
N SER A 3 -61.65 56.21 -4.49
CA SER A 3 -60.31 55.75 -4.19
C SER A 3 -59.33 56.60 -4.98
N ASP A 4 -58.58 57.47 -4.30
CA ASP A 4 -57.48 58.19 -4.95
C ASP A 4 -56.46 57.17 -5.47
N THR A 5 -56.09 57.33 -6.74
CA THR A 5 -55.10 56.51 -7.43
C THR A 5 -54.01 57.40 -8.00
N PHE A 6 -52.76 56.94 -7.96
CA PHE A 6 -51.61 57.60 -8.57
C PHE A 6 -51.01 56.70 -9.67
N ARG A 7 -50.22 57.27 -10.59
CA ARG A 7 -49.51 56.47 -11.61
C ARG A 7 -48.21 55.92 -11.04
N CYS A 8 -47.99 54.61 -11.18
CA CYS A 8 -46.73 53.98 -10.81
C CYS A 8 -45.58 54.57 -11.63
N PRO A 9 -44.51 55.09 -11.01
CA PRO A 9 -43.36 55.64 -11.73
C PRO A 9 -42.52 54.58 -12.45
N ASN A 10 -42.65 53.30 -12.12
CA ASN A 10 -41.89 52.22 -12.77
C ASN A 10 -42.60 51.68 -14.02
N CYS A 11 -43.91 51.41 -13.97
CA CYS A 11 -44.67 50.81 -15.08
C CYS A 11 -45.80 51.67 -15.66
N GLY A 12 -46.18 52.78 -15.01
CA GLY A 12 -47.23 53.69 -15.47
C GLY A 12 -48.67 53.29 -15.11
N ALA A 13 -48.88 52.15 -14.44
CA ALA A 13 -50.22 51.67 -14.04
C ALA A 13 -50.87 52.56 -12.97
N ASN A 14 -52.21 52.59 -12.91
CA ASN A 14 -52.94 53.31 -11.86
C ASN A 14 -52.98 52.45 -10.58
N VAL A 15 -52.31 52.93 -9.53
CA VAL A 15 -52.17 52.24 -8.24
C VAL A 15 -52.98 52.98 -7.18
N PRO A 16 -53.77 52.30 -6.34
CA PRO A 16 -54.49 52.95 -5.24
C PRO A 16 -53.51 53.45 -4.18
N VAL A 17 -53.78 54.64 -3.61
CA VAL A 17 -52.87 55.32 -2.65
C VAL A 17 -52.56 54.48 -1.40
N LYS A 18 -53.38 53.47 -1.07
CA LYS A 18 -53.17 52.57 0.07
C LYS A 18 -52.44 51.26 -0.28
N ALA A 19 -52.02 51.06 -1.53
CA ALA A 19 -51.28 49.87 -1.92
C ALA A 19 -49.86 49.91 -1.32
N LYS A 20 -49.35 48.75 -0.90
CA LYS A 20 -47.96 48.61 -0.43
C LYS A 20 -46.95 48.41 -1.58
N ALA A 21 -47.44 47.87 -2.70
CA ALA A 21 -46.67 47.62 -3.90
C ALA A 21 -47.59 47.72 -5.12
N CYS A 22 -47.01 47.90 -6.31
CA CYS A 22 -47.77 47.99 -7.55
C CYS A 22 -48.29 46.60 -7.91
N PRO A 23 -49.61 46.42 -8.13
CA PRO A 23 -50.15 45.10 -8.48
C PRO A 23 -49.69 44.60 -9.85
N GLU A 24 -49.22 45.49 -10.74
CA GLU A 24 -48.79 45.13 -12.10
C GLU A 24 -47.31 44.71 -12.17
N CYS A 25 -46.41 45.52 -11.58
CA CYS A 25 -44.96 45.26 -11.68
C CYS A 25 -44.29 44.85 -10.37
N GLY A 26 -45.02 44.85 -9.25
CA GLY A 26 -44.48 44.52 -7.94
C GLY A 26 -43.60 45.60 -7.30
N SER A 27 -43.37 46.73 -7.96
CA SER A 27 -42.53 47.81 -7.39
C SER A 27 -43.18 48.45 -6.17
N ASP A 28 -42.36 48.76 -5.18
CA ASP A 28 -42.71 49.38 -3.91
C ASP A 28 -41.82 50.60 -3.62
N GLU A 29 -41.84 51.10 -2.39
CA GLU A 29 -41.07 52.27 -1.96
C GLU A 29 -39.55 52.11 -2.13
N GLU A 30 -39.02 50.92 -1.86
CA GLU A 30 -37.58 50.65 -1.95
C GLU A 30 -37.12 50.40 -3.39
N THR A 31 -37.96 49.76 -4.19
CA THR A 31 -37.58 49.27 -5.52
C THR A 31 -38.04 50.16 -6.67
N GLY A 32 -39.02 51.05 -6.47
CA GLY A 32 -39.50 51.89 -7.58
C GLY A 32 -40.30 53.15 -7.28
N TRP A 33 -40.87 53.36 -6.09
CA TRP A 33 -41.73 54.54 -5.82
C TRP A 33 -40.99 55.72 -5.21
N SER A 34 -39.88 55.48 -4.49
CA SER A 34 -39.07 56.56 -3.94
C SER A 34 -38.26 57.29 -5.01
N GLU A 35 -37.92 58.54 -4.73
CA GLU A 35 -37.02 59.31 -5.59
C GLU A 35 -35.64 58.66 -5.69
N ALA A 36 -35.17 58.01 -4.62
CA ALA A 36 -33.92 57.26 -4.62
C ALA A 36 -33.97 56.04 -5.56
N ALA A 37 -35.07 55.29 -5.58
CA ALA A 37 -35.25 54.14 -6.47
C ALA A 37 -35.20 54.55 -7.95
N ARG A 38 -35.66 55.76 -8.30
CA ARG A 38 -35.61 56.28 -9.67
C ARG A 38 -34.18 56.35 -10.20
N TYR A 39 -33.19 56.64 -9.36
CA TYR A 39 -31.79 56.73 -9.78
C TYR A 39 -31.01 55.43 -9.55
N LEU A 40 -31.61 54.41 -8.92
CA LEU A 40 -30.92 53.17 -8.56
C LEU A 40 -30.31 52.45 -9.77
N HIS A 41 -31.00 52.45 -10.92
CA HIS A 41 -30.51 51.84 -12.17
C HIS A 41 -29.33 52.57 -12.83
N LEU A 42 -29.05 53.81 -12.42
CA LEU A 42 -27.91 54.60 -12.89
C LEU A 42 -26.68 54.40 -12.01
N LEU A 43 -26.85 53.84 -10.81
CA LEU A 43 -25.72 53.49 -9.98
C LEU A 43 -25.08 52.21 -10.55
N PRO A 44 -23.73 52.18 -10.70
CA PRO A 44 -23.05 50.93 -10.98
C PRO A 44 -23.39 49.96 -9.86
N ASP A 45 -23.73 48.72 -10.22
CA ASP A 45 -24.04 47.65 -9.29
C ASP A 45 -22.88 47.56 -8.29
N ARG A 46 -23.06 48.10 -7.09
CA ARG A 46 -22.20 47.76 -5.96
C ARG A 46 -22.67 46.38 -5.54
N GLY A 47 -22.31 45.38 -6.35
CA GLY A 47 -22.24 44.01 -5.91
C GLY A 47 -21.53 44.08 -4.57
N GLU A 48 -22.22 43.61 -3.54
CA GLU A 48 -21.72 43.60 -2.17
C GLU A 48 -20.28 43.13 -2.23
N ALA A 49 -19.34 44.02 -1.92
CA ALA A 49 -17.94 43.65 -1.88
C ALA A 49 -17.83 42.63 -0.74
N VAL A 50 -17.90 41.34 -1.08
CA VAL A 50 -17.62 40.26 -0.15
C VAL A 50 -16.14 40.39 0.18
N GLU A 51 -15.85 41.21 1.18
CA GLU A 51 -14.52 41.36 1.76
C GLU A 51 -14.09 39.96 2.22
N PRO A 52 -13.09 39.33 1.56
CA PRO A 52 -12.68 37.99 1.92
C PRO A 52 -12.20 38.03 3.38
N SER A 53 -12.94 37.34 4.26
CA SER A 53 -12.71 37.44 5.70
C SER A 53 -11.23 37.20 6.04
N ARG A 54 -10.62 38.18 6.72
CA ARG A 54 -9.19 38.16 7.14
C ARG A 54 -8.80 36.85 7.86
N ARG A 55 -9.78 36.11 8.41
CA ARG A 55 -9.64 34.77 9.00
C ARG A 55 -9.23 33.69 8.01
N GLN A 56 -9.73 33.69 6.76
CA GLN A 56 -9.40 32.65 5.77
C GLN A 56 -7.92 32.66 5.35
N TRP A 57 -7.29 33.84 5.30
CA TRP A 57 -5.87 33.98 4.96
C TRP A 57 -4.96 33.52 6.12
N ALA A 58 -5.35 33.82 7.36
CA ALA A 58 -4.62 33.37 8.55
C ALA A 58 -4.68 31.84 8.72
N LEU A 59 -5.87 31.23 8.57
CA LEU A 59 -6.02 29.78 8.64
C LEU A 59 -5.22 29.05 7.56
N LYS A 60 -5.24 29.53 6.30
CA LYS A 60 -4.44 28.94 5.21
C LYS A 60 -2.93 29.01 5.47
N ARG A 61 -2.43 30.07 6.14
CA ARG A 61 -1.02 30.16 6.54
C ARG A 61 -0.67 29.16 7.65
N ILE A 62 -1.54 29.00 8.64
CA ILE A 62 -1.31 28.06 9.75
C ILE A 62 -1.32 26.62 9.24
N THR A 63 -2.29 26.24 8.40
CA THR A 63 -2.38 24.90 7.84
C THR A 63 -1.19 24.58 6.93
N SER A 64 -0.73 25.55 6.13
CA SER A 64 0.47 25.38 5.29
C SER A 64 1.74 25.20 6.13
N GLY A 65 1.85 25.90 7.26
CA GLY A 65 2.98 25.76 8.19
C GLY A 65 3.05 24.37 8.80
N ILE A 66 1.92 23.87 9.32
CA ILE A 66 1.82 22.52 9.91
C ILE A 66 2.07 21.44 8.86
N ALA A 67 1.54 21.59 7.64
CA ALA A 67 1.79 20.65 6.56
C ALA A 67 3.29 20.58 6.21
N MET A 68 3.97 21.72 6.09
CA MET A 68 5.42 21.74 5.83
C MET A 68 6.22 21.11 6.96
N THR A 69 5.89 21.38 8.23
CA THR A 69 6.63 20.79 9.35
C THR A 69 6.46 19.28 9.39
N LEU A 70 5.25 18.77 9.16
CA LEU A 70 4.99 17.32 9.07
C LEU A 70 5.76 16.67 7.91
N VAL A 71 5.82 17.33 6.74
CA VAL A 71 6.60 16.82 5.59
C VAL A 71 8.09 16.77 5.91
N VAL A 72 8.66 17.80 6.54
CA VAL A 72 10.07 17.81 6.94
C VAL A 72 10.36 16.69 7.94
N ILE A 73 9.52 16.52 8.97
CA ILE A 73 9.67 15.44 9.96
C ILE A 73 9.58 14.06 9.29
N LEU A 74 8.66 13.88 8.34
CA LEU A 74 8.50 12.62 7.62
C LEU A 74 9.73 12.33 6.73
N CYS A 75 10.27 13.32 6.02
CA CYS A 75 11.52 13.16 5.26
C CYS A 75 12.71 12.83 6.15
N PHE A 76 12.83 13.46 7.32
CA PHE A 76 13.91 13.18 8.28
C PHE A 76 13.81 11.77 8.86
N THR A 77 12.62 11.34 9.27
CA THR A 77 12.41 10.00 9.83
C THR A 77 12.64 8.91 8.78
N GLN A 78 12.16 9.11 7.55
CA GLN A 78 12.43 8.21 6.43
C GLN A 78 13.94 8.20 6.09
N GLY A 79 14.60 9.35 6.01
CA GLY A 79 16.05 9.40 5.73
C GLY A 79 16.90 8.66 6.76
N ILE A 80 16.60 8.86 8.06
CA ILE A 80 17.33 8.20 9.16
C ILE A 80 17.04 6.70 9.17
N LEU A 81 15.78 6.28 9.02
CA LEU A 81 15.39 4.87 9.07
C LEU A 81 15.97 4.07 7.89
N TRP A 82 15.85 4.59 6.67
CA TRP A 82 16.39 3.94 5.49
C TRP A 82 17.92 3.98 5.46
N GLY A 83 18.54 5.07 5.93
CA GLY A 83 20.00 5.15 6.06
C GLY A 83 20.56 4.14 7.05
N MET A 84 19.94 3.99 8.22
CA MET A 84 20.32 2.98 9.21
C MET A 84 20.08 1.56 8.70
N LEU A 85 18.96 1.28 8.02
CA LEU A 85 18.68 -0.03 7.44
C LEU A 85 19.68 -0.38 6.33
N SER A 86 20.04 0.58 5.48
CA SER A 86 21.07 0.41 4.46
C SER A 86 22.44 0.13 5.09
N LEU A 87 22.79 0.81 6.17
CA LEU A 87 24.05 0.60 6.89
C LEU A 87 24.08 -0.78 7.55
N ILE A 88 22.98 -1.21 8.18
CA ILE A 88 22.84 -2.55 8.77
C ILE A 88 22.98 -3.63 7.70
N VAL A 89 22.32 -3.47 6.54
CA VAL A 89 22.43 -4.41 5.41
C VAL A 89 23.85 -4.45 4.88
N LEU A 90 24.52 -3.31 4.72
CA LEU A 90 25.92 -3.25 4.29
C LEU A 90 26.85 -3.96 5.29
N VAL A 91 26.67 -3.71 6.59
CA VAL A 91 27.44 -4.38 7.65
C VAL A 91 27.17 -5.88 7.65
N LEU A 92 25.92 -6.32 7.48
CA LEU A 92 25.59 -7.73 7.33
C LEU A 92 26.29 -8.31 6.09
N ILE A 93 26.23 -7.67 4.93
CA ILE A 93 26.90 -8.15 3.71
C ILE A 93 28.42 -8.23 3.88
N LEU A 94 29.04 -7.33 4.67
CA LEU A 94 30.48 -7.36 4.91
C LEU A 94 30.91 -8.35 6.00
N THR A 95 30.06 -8.60 7.00
CA THR A 95 30.39 -9.43 8.18
C THR A 95 29.88 -10.86 8.09
N VAL A 96 28.79 -11.11 7.36
CA VAL A 96 28.15 -12.42 7.22
C VAL A 96 28.97 -13.38 6.34
N PRO A 97 29.56 -13.00 5.19
CA PRO A 97 30.39 -13.89 4.39
C PRO A 97 31.61 -14.48 5.12
N PRO A 98 32.42 -13.71 5.89
CA PRO A 98 33.49 -14.30 6.67
C PRO A 98 32.98 -15.15 7.85
N LEU A 99 31.78 -14.90 8.36
CA LEU A 99 31.14 -15.76 9.37
C LEU A 99 30.67 -17.10 8.77
N LEU A 100 30.12 -17.08 7.56
CA LEU A 100 29.70 -18.26 6.81
C LEU A 100 30.88 -19.14 6.39
N GLN A 101 32.06 -18.57 6.15
CA GLN A 101 33.27 -19.36 5.89
C GLN A 101 33.71 -20.23 7.08
N LYS A 102 33.33 -19.84 8.31
CA LYS A 102 33.58 -20.63 9.53
C LYS A 102 32.45 -21.59 9.88
N ILE A 103 31.30 -21.51 9.22
CA ILE A 103 30.30 -22.57 9.33
C ILE A 103 30.96 -23.79 8.70
N PRO A 104 31.24 -24.86 9.48
CA PRO A 104 31.71 -26.10 8.88
C PRO A 104 30.65 -26.44 7.84
N GLN A 105 31.04 -26.47 6.56
CA GLN A 105 30.20 -27.11 5.56
C GLN A 105 29.78 -28.40 6.21
N LYS A 106 28.48 -28.56 6.49
CA LYS A 106 27.90 -29.86 6.80
C LYS A 106 28.04 -30.64 5.52
N SER A 107 29.27 -31.06 5.30
CA SER A 107 29.73 -31.69 4.09
C SER A 107 28.98 -33.01 4.05
N ARG A 108 28.84 -33.49 2.83
CA ARG A 108 28.88 -34.89 2.39
C ARG A 108 29.25 -35.98 3.44
N SER A 109 30.04 -35.69 4.48
CA SER A 109 30.29 -36.50 5.69
C SER A 109 29.06 -37.20 6.28
N GLY A 110 27.92 -36.52 6.42
CA GLY A 110 26.71 -37.14 6.97
C GLY A 110 26.17 -38.28 6.07
N SER A 111 26.23 -38.06 4.76
CA SER A 111 25.83 -39.07 3.76
C SER A 111 26.82 -40.23 3.70
N SER A 112 28.12 -40.01 3.91
CA SER A 112 29.11 -41.09 3.83
C SER A 112 29.01 -42.04 5.04
N LYS A 113 28.83 -41.51 6.27
CA LYS A 113 28.62 -42.36 7.46
C LYS A 113 27.34 -43.18 7.37
N LEU A 114 26.27 -42.59 6.83
CA LEU A 114 25.01 -43.28 6.60
C LEU A 114 25.16 -44.43 5.58
N GLN A 115 25.83 -44.16 4.45
CA GLN A 115 26.10 -45.16 3.42
C GLN A 115 26.92 -46.33 3.96
N GLU A 116 27.94 -46.05 4.78
CA GLU A 116 28.75 -47.08 5.40
C GLU A 116 27.92 -47.96 6.35
N GLY A 117 27.08 -47.35 7.19
CA GLY A 117 26.19 -48.08 8.10
C GLY A 117 25.19 -48.98 7.37
N LEU A 118 24.57 -48.48 6.29
CA LEU A 118 23.65 -49.27 5.46
C LEU A 118 24.36 -50.48 4.83
N TYR A 119 25.56 -50.27 4.26
CA TYR A 119 26.35 -51.35 3.68
C TYR A 119 26.72 -52.41 4.72
N GLN A 120 27.22 -52.00 5.88
CA GLN A 120 27.59 -52.93 6.96
C GLN A 120 26.39 -53.73 7.46
N SER A 121 25.25 -53.09 7.68
CA SER A 121 24.03 -53.77 8.11
C SER A 121 23.51 -54.80 7.08
N PHE A 122 23.69 -54.52 5.79
CA PHE A 122 23.31 -55.45 4.73
C PHE A 122 24.26 -56.65 4.69
N VAL A 123 25.57 -56.42 4.82
CA VAL A 123 26.56 -57.51 4.90
C VAL A 123 26.30 -58.41 6.11
N GLU A 124 25.96 -57.83 7.27
CA GLU A 124 25.59 -58.58 8.47
C GLU A 124 24.37 -59.47 8.25
N LYS A 125 23.30 -58.92 7.66
CA LYS A 125 22.09 -59.67 7.27
C LYS A 125 22.38 -60.78 6.25
N ALA A 126 23.32 -60.54 5.34
CA ALA A 126 23.79 -61.49 4.33
C ALA A 126 24.79 -62.54 4.89
N ARG A 127 24.92 -62.66 6.23
CA ARG A 127 25.87 -63.56 6.90
C ARG A 127 27.33 -63.33 6.50
N GLY A 128 27.68 -62.10 6.16
CA GLY A 128 29.03 -61.71 5.78
C GLY A 128 29.37 -61.87 4.29
N ASP A 129 28.45 -62.34 3.44
CA ASP A 129 28.69 -62.47 2.01
C ASP A 129 28.67 -61.11 1.29
N ARG A 130 29.83 -60.44 1.28
CA ARG A 130 30.02 -59.15 0.61
C ARG A 130 29.87 -59.25 -0.90
N ALA A 131 30.25 -60.38 -1.50
CA ALA A 131 30.18 -60.57 -2.95
C ALA A 131 28.74 -60.67 -3.46
N LEU A 132 27.83 -61.22 -2.65
CA LEU A 132 26.39 -61.17 -2.91
C LEU A 132 25.88 -59.72 -2.86
N VAL A 133 26.19 -58.99 -1.78
CA VAL A 133 25.76 -57.60 -1.57
C VAL A 133 26.22 -56.70 -2.71
N ASP A 134 27.50 -56.77 -3.10
CA ASP A 134 28.05 -55.94 -4.19
C ASP A 134 27.37 -56.25 -5.54
N ARG A 135 27.04 -57.52 -5.81
CA ARG A 135 26.31 -57.92 -7.02
C ARG A 135 24.91 -57.32 -7.05
N LEU A 136 24.19 -57.35 -5.93
CA LEU A 136 22.86 -56.75 -5.80
C LEU A 136 22.89 -55.23 -5.95
N ILE A 137 23.83 -54.54 -5.32
CA ILE A 137 24.00 -53.09 -5.47
C ILE A 137 24.31 -52.74 -6.93
N THR A 138 25.18 -53.51 -7.59
CA THR A 138 25.53 -53.30 -9.01
C THR A 138 24.31 -53.50 -9.91
N TYR A 139 23.45 -54.47 -9.58
CA TYR A 139 22.20 -54.68 -10.31
C TYR A 139 21.27 -53.46 -10.19
N GLU A 140 21.05 -52.94 -8.98
CA GLU A 140 20.20 -51.74 -8.79
C GLU A 140 20.79 -50.50 -9.44
N GLN A 141 22.12 -50.35 -9.42
CA GLN A 141 22.81 -49.27 -10.11
C GLN A 141 22.58 -49.30 -11.63
N ARG A 142 22.51 -50.49 -12.24
CA ARG A 142 22.19 -50.63 -13.67
C ARG A 142 20.73 -50.33 -13.97
N LEU A 143 19.83 -50.62 -13.04
CA LEU A 143 18.40 -50.36 -13.18
C LEU A 143 18.08 -48.86 -13.06
N ASN A 144 18.78 -48.16 -12.15
CA ASN A 144 18.59 -46.73 -11.90
C ASN A 144 19.95 -45.99 -11.82
N PRO A 145 20.55 -45.63 -12.97
CA PRO A 145 21.89 -45.02 -13.01
C PRO A 145 21.95 -43.61 -12.41
N ASP A 146 20.82 -42.89 -12.41
CA ASP A 146 20.72 -41.53 -11.84
C ASP A 146 20.49 -41.54 -10.31
N GLY A 147 20.31 -42.73 -9.72
CA GLY A 147 20.10 -42.91 -8.29
C GLY A 147 21.33 -42.56 -7.44
N THR A 148 21.10 -42.31 -6.16
CA THR A 148 22.18 -42.13 -5.17
C THR A 148 22.62 -43.47 -4.59
N ARG A 149 23.88 -43.58 -4.14
CA ARG A 149 24.43 -44.81 -3.53
C ARG A 149 23.58 -45.35 -2.37
N SER A 150 23.00 -44.47 -1.55
CA SER A 150 22.08 -44.86 -0.47
C SER A 150 20.78 -45.47 -0.99
N GLN A 151 20.23 -44.95 -2.10
CA GLN A 151 19.03 -45.52 -2.72
C GLN A 151 19.31 -46.94 -3.23
N TRP A 152 20.41 -47.15 -3.96
CA TRP A 152 20.76 -48.50 -4.41
C TRP A 152 20.98 -49.49 -3.26
N LEU A 153 21.58 -49.04 -2.16
CA LEU A 153 21.75 -49.86 -0.96
C LEU A 153 20.41 -50.24 -0.33
N THR A 154 19.50 -49.27 -0.19
CA THR A 154 18.17 -49.48 0.37
C THR A 154 17.32 -50.36 -0.53
N ASP A 155 17.27 -50.09 -1.84
CA ASP A 155 16.48 -50.86 -2.80
C ASP A 155 16.96 -52.32 -2.88
N ALA A 156 18.27 -52.53 -2.87
CA ALA A 156 18.88 -53.86 -2.86
C ALA A 156 18.53 -54.63 -1.59
N LEU A 157 18.56 -53.96 -0.43
CA LEU A 157 18.20 -54.55 0.86
C LEU A 157 16.72 -54.92 0.91
N ASP A 158 15.85 -54.02 0.46
CA ASP A 158 14.40 -54.23 0.40
C ASP A 158 14.03 -55.38 -0.53
N ARG A 159 14.71 -55.49 -1.69
CA ARG A 159 14.52 -56.62 -2.61
C ARG A 159 14.92 -57.94 -1.96
N TRP A 160 16.09 -57.96 -1.33
CA TRP A 160 16.57 -59.15 -0.64
C TRP A 160 15.66 -59.57 0.51
N ASP A 161 15.15 -58.62 1.31
CA ASP A 161 14.22 -58.90 2.41
C ASP A 161 12.87 -59.45 1.88
N ARG A 162 12.41 -59.01 0.69
CA ARG A 162 11.22 -59.57 0.02
C ARG A 162 11.45 -60.99 -0.51
N ASP A 163 12.59 -61.24 -1.14
CA ASP A 163 12.91 -62.54 -1.74
C ASP A 163 13.14 -63.64 -0.68
N ARG A 164 13.41 -63.24 0.57
CA ARG A 164 13.71 -64.13 1.69
C ARG A 164 12.51 -64.39 2.61
N ARG A 165 11.39 -63.70 2.40
CA ARG A 165 10.14 -63.88 3.15
C ARG A 165 9.25 -64.91 2.47
#